data_AF-A0A9D1Q360-F1
#
_entry.id   AF-A0A9D1Q360-F1
#
_cell.length_a   1.000
_cell.length_b   1.000
_cell.length_c   1.000
_cell.angle_alpha   90.00
_cell.angle_beta   90.00
_cell.angle_gamma   90.00
#
_symmetry.space_group_name_H-M   'P 1'
#
loop_
_entity.id
_entity.type
_entity.pdbx_description
1 polymer ?
#
loop_
_entity_poly.entity_id
_entity_poly.type
_entity_poly.pdbx_seq_one_letter_code
_entity_poly.pdbx_strand_id
1 'polypeptide(L)'
;MKKTLKTILLCCIALIAVMTLGGCGGKGKYDDSISEMRDQFLKGENQRFTVTLIGGYRETPFEIDGVSGEKGEYSLISVTPKSATAYSAIKVILLDEEGKQEAEGEALKHPYKECFYFEIMSRVPDKQTVRLVYGDSQADIELTSVRGEGEIDGAAALDIALKALSDSLAPYRPKDKFSGEIYVRYIENPLKSDGKYYWYVAFVPAAQPDTSVAALLDASTGAVMATRK
;
A
#
# COMPACT_ATOMS: atom_id res chain seq x y z
N MET A 1 4.94 -32.24 46.95
CA MET A 1 4.32 -30.89 46.86
C MET A 1 5.32 -29.80 46.49
N LYS A 2 6.48 -29.66 47.16
CA LYS A 2 7.46 -28.58 46.84
C LYS A 2 8.15 -28.71 45.46
N LYS A 3 8.31 -29.93 44.93
CA LYS A 3 8.94 -30.17 43.62
C LYS A 3 7.99 -29.94 42.44
N THR A 4 6.73 -30.34 42.59
CA THR A 4 5.67 -30.11 41.58
C THR A 4 5.30 -28.64 41.45
N LEU A 5 5.35 -27.87 42.54
CA LEU A 5 5.13 -26.41 42.52
C LEU A 5 6.22 -25.64 41.76
N LYS A 6 7.48 -26.10 41.83
CA LYS A 6 8.60 -25.49 41.09
C LYS A 6 8.51 -25.74 39.59
N THR A 7 8.06 -26.93 39.17
CA THR A 7 7.89 -27.26 37.74
C THR A 7 6.73 -26.47 37.11
N ILE A 8 5.63 -26.27 37.83
CA ILE A 8 4.49 -25.47 37.35
C ILE A 8 4.89 -23.99 37.22
N LEU A 9 5.63 -23.45 38.18
CA LEU A 9 6.10 -22.06 38.14
C LEU A 9 7.09 -21.81 36.98
N LEU A 10 7.95 -22.78 36.65
CA LEU A 10 8.88 -22.69 35.52
C LEU A 10 8.15 -22.74 34.17
N CYS A 11 7.11 -23.56 34.05
CA CYS A 11 6.27 -23.61 32.84
C CYS A 11 5.44 -22.34 32.65
N CYS A 12 4.96 -21.70 33.71
CA CYS A 12 4.23 -20.42 33.62
C CYS A 12 5.13 -19.26 33.17
N ILE A 13 6.40 -19.22 33.60
CA ILE A 13 7.37 -18.20 33.15
C ILE A 13 7.76 -18.41 31.68
N ALA A 14 7.89 -19.66 31.24
CA ALA A 14 8.13 -19.98 29.83
C ALA A 14 6.93 -19.63 28.93
N LEU A 15 5.69 -19.78 29.42
CA LEU A 15 4.48 -19.42 28.66
C LEU A 15 4.30 -17.90 28.55
N ILE A 16 4.70 -17.13 29.56
CA ILE A 16 4.66 -15.66 29.53
C ILE A 16 5.74 -15.10 28.59
N ALA A 17 6.90 -15.75 28.47
CA ALA A 17 7.95 -15.35 27.53
C ALA A 17 7.59 -15.57 26.05
N VAL A 18 6.66 -16.49 25.75
CA VAL A 18 6.16 -16.71 24.38
C VAL A 18 5.05 -15.72 24.00
N MET A 19 4.37 -15.12 24.98
CA MET A 19 3.32 -14.12 24.73
C MET A 19 3.84 -12.68 24.55
N THR A 20 5.14 -12.42 24.75
CA THR A 20 5.74 -11.09 24.50
C THR A 20 6.43 -10.95 23.15
N LEU A 21 6.25 -11.91 22.24
CA LEU A 21 6.69 -11.82 20.83
C LEU A 21 5.54 -11.51 19.87
N GLY A 22 4.36 -11.16 20.37
CA GLY A 22 3.31 -10.53 19.57
C GLY A 22 3.75 -9.13 19.17
N GLY A 23 4.00 -8.95 17.87
CA GLY A 23 4.57 -7.74 17.28
C GLY A 23 3.81 -6.46 17.62
N CYS A 24 4.27 -5.76 18.64
CA CYS A 24 4.22 -4.31 18.68
C CYS A 24 5.57 -3.85 18.14
N GLY A 25 5.67 -3.75 16.81
CA GLY A 25 6.86 -3.23 16.15
C GLY A 25 7.18 -1.86 16.74
N GLY A 26 8.31 -1.74 17.43
CA GLY A 26 8.79 -0.44 17.85
C GLY A 26 8.89 0.47 16.64
N LYS A 27 8.56 1.75 16.81
CA LYS A 27 8.63 2.73 15.71
C LYS A 27 9.99 2.65 15.03
N GLY A 28 10.00 2.35 13.74
CA GLY A 28 11.16 2.46 12.88
C GLY A 28 11.71 3.89 12.85
N LYS A 29 12.98 4.04 12.47
CA LYS A 29 13.69 5.33 12.47
C LYS A 29 12.99 6.43 11.66
N TYR A 30 12.14 6.05 10.71
CA TYR A 30 11.49 6.96 9.76
C TYR A 30 9.96 6.90 9.79
N ASP A 31 9.35 6.15 10.71
CA ASP A 31 7.89 5.95 10.75
C ASP A 31 7.14 7.28 10.88
N ASP A 32 7.68 8.23 11.64
CA ASP A 32 7.09 9.56 11.80
C ASP A 32 7.19 10.42 10.52
N SER A 33 7.98 10.01 9.52
CA SER A 33 8.15 10.70 8.24
C SER A 33 7.45 9.99 7.08
N ILE A 34 6.94 8.77 7.25
CA ILE A 34 6.26 8.04 6.17
C ILE A 34 4.84 8.55 6.02
N SER A 35 4.62 9.53 5.15
CA SER A 35 3.31 10.11 4.82
C SER A 35 2.42 9.15 4.04
N GLU A 36 2.98 8.19 3.32
CA GLU A 36 2.23 7.13 2.66
C GLU A 36 3.03 5.83 2.61
N MET A 37 2.37 4.75 3.02
CA MET A 37 2.77 3.39 2.71
C MET A 37 1.64 2.75 1.90
N ARG A 38 1.92 2.44 0.64
CA ARG A 38 1.04 1.67 -0.25
C ARG A 38 1.72 0.35 -0.54
N ASP A 39 1.35 -0.68 0.19
CA ASP A 39 1.98 -2.00 0.18
C ASP A 39 1.06 -3.11 -0.33
N GLN A 40 -0.24 -2.81 -0.49
CA GLN A 40 -1.22 -3.72 -1.05
C GLN A 40 -1.52 -3.37 -2.50
N PHE A 41 -1.52 -4.41 -3.35
CA PHE A 41 -1.99 -4.33 -4.72
C PHE A 41 -2.70 -5.63 -5.07
N LEU A 42 -4.02 -5.57 -5.25
CA LEU A 42 -4.85 -6.68 -5.66
C LEU A 42 -5.30 -6.47 -7.12
N LYS A 43 -5.40 -7.55 -7.88
CA LYS A 43 -5.84 -7.51 -9.28
C LYS A 43 -6.78 -8.66 -9.56
N GLY A 44 -7.78 -8.38 -10.39
CA GLY A 44 -8.71 -9.36 -10.92
C GLY A 44 -9.33 -8.85 -12.21
N GLU A 45 -9.86 -9.76 -13.00
CA GLU A 45 -10.45 -9.40 -14.28
C GLU A 45 -11.53 -10.36 -14.72
N ASN A 46 -12.39 -9.89 -15.62
CA ASN A 46 -13.27 -10.72 -16.41
C ASN A 46 -13.20 -10.29 -17.88
N GLN A 47 -14.17 -10.72 -18.70
CA GLN A 47 -14.23 -10.39 -20.12
C GLN A 47 -14.48 -8.89 -20.40
N ARG A 48 -15.05 -8.14 -19.44
CA ARG A 48 -15.47 -6.75 -19.61
C ARG A 48 -14.60 -5.75 -18.87
N PHE A 49 -14.06 -6.12 -17.71
CA PHE A 49 -13.37 -5.21 -16.82
C PHE A 49 -12.05 -5.81 -16.32
N THR A 50 -11.09 -4.92 -16.11
CA THR A 50 -9.96 -5.13 -15.21
C THR A 50 -10.23 -4.32 -13.95
N VAL A 51 -10.07 -4.93 -12.79
CA VAL A 51 -10.21 -4.26 -11.50
C VAL A 51 -8.91 -4.38 -10.74
N THR A 52 -8.43 -3.25 -10.22
CA THR A 52 -7.29 -3.21 -9.32
C THR A 52 -7.70 -2.54 -8.02
N LEU A 53 -7.13 -3.00 -6.91
CA LEU A 53 -7.24 -2.36 -5.62
C LEU A 53 -5.84 -2.07 -5.13
N ILE A 54 -5.60 -0.83 -4.71
CA ILE A 54 -4.40 -0.49 -3.95
C ILE A 54 -4.80 -0.12 -2.53
N GLY A 55 -3.96 -0.44 -1.56
CA GLY A 55 -4.25 -0.20 -0.16
C GLY A 55 -3.01 0.03 0.68
N GLY A 56 -3.23 0.56 1.88
CA GLY A 56 -2.20 0.89 2.85
C GLY A 56 -2.65 1.99 3.78
N TYR A 57 -1.73 2.86 4.19
CA TYR A 57 -2.06 4.07 4.95
C TYR A 57 -1.48 5.31 4.27
N ARG A 58 -2.17 6.44 4.46
CA ARG A 58 -1.70 7.75 3.98
C ARG A 58 -2.21 8.85 4.88
N GLU A 59 -1.68 10.04 4.67
CA GLU A 59 -2.14 11.23 5.38
C GLU A 59 -3.57 11.63 5.09
N THR A 60 -4.24 12.18 6.11
CA THR A 60 -5.61 12.68 6.05
C THR A 60 -5.69 14.07 6.69
N PRO A 61 -5.88 15.15 5.92
CA PRO A 61 -5.99 15.18 4.45
C PRO A 61 -4.68 14.75 3.75
N PHE A 62 -4.79 14.30 2.50
CA PHE A 62 -3.62 13.93 1.70
C PHE A 62 -3.05 15.19 1.02
N GLU A 63 -1.96 15.71 1.57
CA GLU A 63 -1.28 16.91 1.10
C GLU A 63 0.22 16.61 0.94
N ILE A 64 0.85 17.18 -0.09
CA ILE A 64 2.30 17.03 -0.31
C ILE A 64 2.93 18.38 0.03
N ASP A 65 3.26 18.58 1.31
CA ASP A 65 3.71 19.87 1.86
C ASP A 65 5.06 19.78 2.60
N GLY A 66 5.67 18.60 2.62
CA GLY A 66 6.92 18.33 3.33
C GLY A 66 6.74 18.10 4.84
N VAL A 67 5.51 18.00 5.35
CA VAL A 67 5.22 17.81 6.78
C VAL A 67 4.34 16.58 6.99
N SER A 68 4.88 15.57 7.68
CA SER A 68 4.09 14.38 7.94
C SER A 68 3.06 14.59 9.08
N GLY A 69 1.79 14.32 8.78
CA GLY A 69 0.60 14.50 9.63
C GLY A 69 -0.08 13.20 10.08
N GLU A 70 -1.36 13.31 10.42
CA GLU A 70 -2.21 12.18 10.84
C GLU A 70 -2.47 11.23 9.66
N LYS A 71 -2.41 9.93 9.91
CA LYS A 71 -2.51 8.89 8.88
C LYS A 71 -3.73 8.02 9.13
N GLY A 72 -4.43 7.69 8.06
CA GLY A 72 -5.55 6.75 8.05
C GLY A 72 -5.29 5.62 7.06
N GLU A 73 -5.90 4.47 7.31
CA GLU A 73 -5.96 3.40 6.32
C GLU A 73 -6.85 3.81 5.15
N TYR A 74 -6.54 3.28 3.97
CA TYR A 74 -7.37 3.45 2.79
C TYR A 74 -7.27 2.26 1.85
N SER A 75 -8.30 2.08 1.04
CA SER A 75 -8.27 1.24 -0.16
C SER A 75 -8.91 1.97 -1.33
N LEU A 76 -8.21 2.03 -2.46
CA LEU A 76 -8.69 2.65 -3.70
C LEU A 76 -8.88 1.57 -4.77
N ILE A 77 -10.14 1.39 -5.18
CA ILE A 77 -10.56 0.50 -6.24
C ILE A 77 -10.55 1.28 -7.55
N SER A 78 -9.94 0.71 -8.58
CA SER A 78 -9.96 1.22 -9.95
C SER A 78 -10.60 0.18 -10.87
N VAL A 79 -11.61 0.61 -11.63
CA VAL A 79 -12.34 -0.22 -12.58
C VAL A 79 -12.05 0.29 -13.99
N THR A 80 -11.39 -0.54 -14.80
CA THR A 80 -11.03 -0.21 -16.18
C THR A 80 -11.80 -1.12 -17.16
N PRO A 81 -12.73 -0.57 -17.96
CA PRO A 81 -13.35 -1.31 -19.05
C PRO A 81 -12.33 -1.79 -20.09
N LYS A 82 -12.49 -3.03 -20.59
CA LYS A 82 -11.64 -3.62 -21.64
C LYS A 82 -12.07 -3.27 -23.06
N SER A 83 -13.21 -2.61 -23.21
CA SER A 83 -13.74 -2.14 -24.50
C SER A 83 -14.07 -0.66 -24.42
N ALA A 84 -14.17 0.01 -25.57
CA ALA A 84 -14.58 1.42 -25.66
C ALA A 84 -16.07 1.65 -25.34
N THR A 85 -16.74 0.69 -24.69
CA THR A 85 -18.12 0.84 -24.24
C THR A 85 -18.18 1.95 -23.20
N ALA A 86 -18.98 2.97 -23.46
CA ALA A 86 -19.23 4.03 -22.50
C ALA A 86 -20.16 3.53 -21.40
N TYR A 87 -19.71 3.64 -20.15
CA TYR A 87 -20.53 3.41 -18.97
C TYR A 87 -20.86 4.76 -18.35
N SER A 88 -22.15 5.02 -18.11
CA SER A 88 -22.62 6.27 -17.48
C SER A 88 -22.35 6.26 -15.97
N ALA A 89 -22.53 5.10 -15.33
CA ALA A 89 -22.26 4.87 -13.92
C ALA A 89 -21.83 3.42 -13.70
N ILE A 90 -20.95 3.21 -12.73
CA ILE A 90 -20.58 1.90 -12.21
C ILE A 90 -20.70 1.99 -10.69
N LYS A 91 -21.53 1.15 -10.08
CA LYS A 91 -21.56 0.97 -8.63
C LYS A 91 -20.60 -0.15 -8.26
N VAL A 92 -19.77 0.10 -7.25
CA VAL A 92 -18.82 -0.85 -6.69
C VAL A 92 -19.35 -1.32 -5.35
N ILE A 93 -19.33 -2.63 -5.12
CA ILE A 93 -19.73 -3.27 -3.87
C ILE A 93 -18.60 -4.21 -3.45
N LEU A 94 -18.05 -4.02 -2.26
CA LEU A 94 -17.09 -4.93 -1.64
C LEU A 94 -17.85 -6.02 -0.88
N LEU A 95 -17.49 -7.27 -1.13
CA LEU A 95 -18.07 -8.45 -0.49
C LEU A 95 -17.02 -9.19 0.36
N ASP A 96 -17.38 -9.56 1.58
CA ASP A 96 -16.56 -10.43 2.44
C ASP A 96 -16.45 -11.86 1.89
N GLU A 97 -15.72 -12.73 2.59
CA GLU A 97 -15.51 -14.12 2.18
C GLU A 97 -16.82 -14.94 2.13
N GLU A 98 -17.84 -14.55 2.91
CA GLU A 98 -19.18 -15.13 2.90
C GLU A 98 -20.11 -14.50 1.84
N GLY A 99 -19.63 -13.52 1.08
CA GLY A 99 -20.38 -12.84 0.02
C GLY A 99 -21.34 -11.76 0.53
N LYS A 100 -21.22 -11.34 1.79
CA LYS A 100 -21.99 -10.25 2.39
C LYS A 100 -21.29 -8.92 2.13
N GLN A 101 -22.12 -7.89 1.93
CA GLN A 101 -21.66 -6.55 1.61
C GLN A 101 -20.98 -5.87 2.81
N GLU A 102 -19.75 -5.39 2.59
CA GLU A 102 -18.96 -4.63 3.56
C GLU A 102 -19.03 -3.12 3.29
N ALA A 103 -18.92 -2.73 2.02
CA ALA A 103 -18.97 -1.33 1.58
C ALA A 103 -19.54 -1.21 0.16
N GLU A 104 -20.10 -0.05 -0.16
CA GLU A 104 -20.56 0.25 -1.52
C GLU A 104 -20.51 1.75 -1.85
N GLY A 105 -20.49 2.05 -3.14
CA GLY A 105 -20.66 3.41 -3.63
C GLY A 105 -20.65 3.50 -5.15
N GLU A 106 -21.08 4.64 -5.67
CA GLU A 106 -20.90 4.97 -7.09
C GLU A 106 -19.44 5.33 -7.34
N ALA A 107 -18.83 4.67 -8.33
CA ALA A 107 -17.46 4.95 -8.72
C ALA A 107 -17.39 6.22 -9.57
N LEU A 108 -16.45 7.10 -9.24
CA LEU A 108 -16.21 8.36 -9.93
C LEU A 108 -15.44 8.12 -11.21
N LYS A 109 -15.96 8.58 -12.35
CA LYS A 109 -15.28 8.49 -13.64
C LYS A 109 -14.03 9.38 -13.66
N HIS A 110 -12.89 8.84 -14.08
CA HIS A 110 -11.67 9.63 -14.32
C HIS A 110 -11.95 10.67 -15.42
N PRO A 111 -11.55 11.94 -15.26
CA PRO A 111 -11.86 13.00 -16.21
C PRO A 111 -11.24 12.80 -17.61
N TYR A 112 -10.13 12.07 -17.69
CA TYR A 112 -9.33 11.92 -18.92
C TYR A 112 -9.06 10.47 -19.37
N LYS A 113 -9.57 9.47 -18.63
CA LYS A 113 -9.29 8.05 -18.88
C LYS A 113 -10.60 7.29 -18.76
N GLU A 114 -10.77 6.23 -19.54
CA GLU A 114 -11.88 5.30 -19.36
C GLU A 114 -11.58 4.39 -18.16
N CYS A 115 -11.70 4.95 -16.96
CA CYS A 115 -11.49 4.29 -15.68
C CYS A 115 -12.41 4.94 -14.63
N PHE A 116 -12.84 4.17 -13.63
CA PHE A 116 -13.69 4.62 -12.53
C PHE A 116 -13.02 4.30 -11.20
N TYR A 117 -13.23 5.14 -10.18
CA TYR A 117 -12.62 4.98 -8.85
C TYR A 117 -13.64 4.96 -7.73
N PHE A 118 -13.43 4.08 -6.76
CA PHE A 118 -14.17 4.06 -5.51
C PHE A 118 -13.16 3.90 -4.36
N GLU A 119 -13.28 4.73 -3.33
CA GLU A 119 -12.36 4.76 -2.20
C GLU A 119 -13.10 4.49 -0.90
N ILE A 120 -12.46 3.74 -0.01
CA ILE A 120 -12.90 3.53 1.37
C ILE A 120 -11.76 3.85 2.33
N MET A 121 -12.09 4.33 3.52
CA MET A 121 -11.14 4.72 4.58
C MET A 121 -10.84 3.55 5.52
N SER A 122 -10.55 2.39 4.94
CA SER A 122 -10.13 1.18 5.65
C SER A 122 -9.31 0.29 4.73
N ARG A 123 -8.45 -0.53 5.31
CA ARG A 123 -7.76 -1.61 4.59
C ARG A 123 -8.70 -2.79 4.37
N VAL A 124 -8.50 -3.51 3.27
CA VAL A 124 -9.19 -4.79 2.98
C VAL A 124 -8.23 -5.98 3.13
N PRO A 125 -8.73 -7.22 3.24
CA PRO A 125 -7.88 -8.41 3.20
C PRO A 125 -7.12 -8.54 1.87
N ASP A 126 -6.04 -9.35 1.85
CA ASP A 126 -5.22 -9.59 0.64
C ASP A 126 -5.91 -10.45 -0.44
N LYS A 127 -7.19 -10.75 -0.22
CA LYS A 127 -8.13 -11.31 -1.17
C LYS A 127 -9.46 -10.59 -0.98
N GLN A 128 -10.07 -10.12 -2.07
CA GLN A 128 -11.30 -9.33 -1.99
C GLN A 128 -12.20 -9.65 -3.19
N THR A 129 -13.50 -9.85 -2.95
CA THR A 129 -14.47 -9.89 -4.05
C THR A 129 -15.08 -8.52 -4.26
N VAL A 130 -15.08 -8.07 -5.52
CA VAL A 130 -15.71 -6.82 -5.95
C VAL A 130 -16.86 -7.13 -6.90
N ARG A 131 -18.08 -6.72 -6.52
CA ARG A 131 -19.23 -6.73 -7.41
C ARG A 131 -19.38 -5.38 -8.09
N LEU A 132 -19.41 -5.39 -9.41
CA LEU A 132 -19.71 -4.24 -10.24
C LEU A 132 -21.16 -4.30 -10.71
N VAL A 133 -21.90 -3.21 -10.54
CA VAL A 133 -23.26 -3.03 -11.09
C VAL A 133 -23.21 -1.93 -12.15
N TYR A 134 -23.68 -2.24 -13.36
CA TYR A 134 -23.62 -1.36 -14.53
C TYR A 134 -24.83 -1.59 -15.44
N GLY A 135 -25.66 -0.56 -15.60
CA GLY A 135 -26.99 -0.72 -16.24
C GLY A 135 -27.81 -1.80 -15.53
N ASP A 136 -28.38 -2.73 -16.29
CA ASP A 136 -29.15 -3.87 -15.76
C ASP A 136 -28.30 -5.12 -15.48
N SER A 137 -26.97 -4.99 -15.52
CA SER A 137 -26.03 -6.10 -15.38
C SER A 137 -25.19 -5.96 -14.11
N GLN A 138 -24.74 -7.10 -13.61
CA GLN A 138 -23.74 -7.17 -12.55
C GLN A 138 -22.70 -8.25 -12.84
N ALA A 139 -21.51 -8.09 -12.27
CA ALA A 139 -20.48 -9.11 -12.31
C ALA A 139 -19.62 -9.07 -11.04
N ASP A 140 -19.30 -10.25 -10.52
CA ASP A 140 -18.37 -10.42 -9.41
C ASP A 140 -16.98 -10.70 -9.97
N ILE A 141 -15.98 -10.04 -9.40
CA ILE A 141 -14.57 -10.16 -9.78
C ILE A 141 -13.78 -10.39 -8.51
N GLU A 142 -13.15 -11.56 -8.42
CA GLU A 142 -12.23 -11.89 -7.33
C GLU A 142 -10.89 -11.18 -7.58
N LEU A 143 -10.41 -10.43 -6.59
CA LEU A 143 -9.11 -9.79 -6.58
C LEU A 143 -8.17 -10.57 -5.66
N THR A 144 -6.95 -10.79 -6.14
CA THR A 144 -5.88 -11.45 -5.36
C THR A 144 -4.62 -10.60 -5.39
N SER A 145 -3.81 -10.72 -4.33
CA SER A 145 -2.53 -10.03 -4.27
C SER A 145 -1.64 -10.40 -5.45
N VAL A 146 -1.04 -9.40 -6.07
CA VAL A 146 -0.06 -9.57 -7.15
C VAL A 146 1.36 -9.69 -6.62
N ARG A 147 1.56 -9.55 -5.31
CA ARG A 147 2.88 -9.68 -4.69
C ARG A 147 3.37 -11.11 -4.81
N GLY A 148 4.58 -11.26 -5.36
CA GLY A 148 5.26 -12.54 -5.48
C GLY A 148 5.85 -13.02 -4.15
N GLU A 149 5.96 -14.33 -3.99
CA GLU A 149 6.71 -14.93 -2.89
C GLU A 149 8.18 -14.49 -2.97
N GLY A 150 8.74 -14.04 -1.85
CA GLY A 150 10.14 -13.61 -1.75
C GLY A 150 10.43 -12.19 -2.26
N GLU A 151 9.43 -11.45 -2.74
CA GLU A 151 9.60 -10.02 -3.05
C GLU A 151 9.93 -9.21 -1.80
N ILE A 152 10.75 -8.17 -1.97
CA ILE A 152 11.07 -7.25 -0.89
C ILE A 152 9.81 -6.49 -0.44
N ASP A 153 9.74 -6.16 0.85
CA ASP A 153 8.67 -5.33 1.40
C ASP A 153 9.01 -3.82 1.35
N GLY A 154 8.05 -2.99 1.78
CA GLY A 154 8.21 -1.54 1.78
C GLY A 154 9.32 -1.04 2.71
N ALA A 155 9.60 -1.75 3.81
CA ALA A 155 10.66 -1.40 4.74
C ALA A 155 12.05 -1.65 4.11
N ALA A 156 12.24 -2.81 3.49
CA ALA A 156 13.45 -3.13 2.73
C ALA A 156 13.65 -2.16 1.55
N ALA A 157 12.58 -1.82 0.83
CA ALA A 157 12.64 -0.84 -0.25
C ALA A 157 13.08 0.54 0.23
N LEU A 158 12.53 1.00 1.36
CA LEU A 158 12.92 2.27 1.99
C LEU A 158 14.41 2.27 2.39
N ASP A 159 14.88 1.20 3.02
CA ASP A 159 16.28 1.07 3.44
C ASP A 159 17.26 1.09 2.25
N ILE A 160 16.90 0.43 1.15
CA ILE A 160 17.72 0.44 -0.07
C ILE A 160 17.72 1.85 -0.68
N ALA A 161 16.55 2.51 -0.77
CA ALA A 161 16.43 3.86 -1.32
C ALA A 161 17.24 4.88 -0.49
N LEU A 162 17.18 4.82 0.84
CA LEU A 162 17.96 5.67 1.74
C LEU A 162 19.47 5.54 1.52
N LYS A 163 19.95 4.32 1.26
CA LYS A 163 21.37 4.07 0.93
C LYS A 163 21.72 4.63 -0.45
N ALA A 164 20.90 4.34 -1.46
CA ALA A 164 21.13 4.74 -2.84
C ALA A 164 21.09 6.27 -3.05
N LEU A 165 20.33 6.99 -2.22
CA LEU A 165 20.10 8.42 -2.32
C LEU A 165 20.81 9.23 -1.22
N SER A 166 21.71 8.61 -0.46
CA SER A 166 22.32 9.23 0.73
C SER A 166 22.94 10.62 0.44
N ASP A 167 23.64 10.77 -0.69
CA ASP A 167 24.26 12.04 -1.07
C ASP A 167 23.23 13.12 -1.41
N SER A 168 22.18 12.76 -2.16
CA SER A 168 21.08 13.66 -2.53
C SER A 168 20.22 14.06 -1.33
N LEU A 169 20.12 13.19 -0.32
CA LEU A 169 19.36 13.44 0.90
C LEU A 169 20.16 14.18 1.96
N ALA A 170 21.50 14.22 1.87
CA ALA A 170 22.36 14.83 2.88
C ALA A 170 21.97 16.28 3.27
N PRO A 171 21.58 17.17 2.34
CA PRO A 171 21.13 18.52 2.68
C PRO A 171 19.85 18.58 3.54
N TYR A 172 19.06 17.51 3.55
CA TYR A 172 17.74 17.44 4.18
C TYR A 172 17.72 16.56 5.43
N ARG A 173 18.90 16.25 5.99
CA ARG A 173 19.05 15.37 7.18
C ARG A 173 19.59 16.11 8.40
N PRO A 174 18.84 17.07 8.99
CA PRO A 174 19.26 17.68 10.24
C PRO A 174 19.42 16.58 11.32
N LYS A 175 20.59 16.52 11.94
CA LYS A 175 20.90 15.52 13.00
C LYS A 175 20.71 14.06 12.52
N ASP A 176 21.08 13.76 11.27
CA ASP A 176 21.03 12.43 10.64
C ASP A 176 19.62 11.81 10.47
N LYS A 177 18.56 12.57 10.74
CA LYS A 177 17.17 12.21 10.47
C LYS A 177 16.68 13.02 9.27
N PHE A 178 16.06 12.34 8.30
CA PHE A 178 15.41 13.04 7.19
C PHE A 178 14.28 13.93 7.70
N SER A 179 14.23 15.17 7.22
CA SER A 179 13.19 16.14 7.56
C SER A 179 12.30 16.37 6.35
N GLY A 180 11.16 15.70 6.34
CA GLY A 180 10.24 15.73 5.21
C GLY A 180 9.27 14.56 5.25
N GLU A 181 8.56 14.40 4.15
CA GLU A 181 7.65 13.29 3.89
C GLU A 181 8.32 12.19 3.07
N ILE A 182 7.95 10.96 3.36
CA ILE A 182 8.40 9.76 2.66
C ILE A 182 7.17 9.03 2.13
N TYR A 183 7.21 8.72 0.84
CA TYR A 183 6.17 7.99 0.13
C TYR A 183 6.77 6.66 -0.34
N VAL A 184 6.24 5.55 0.17
CA VAL A 184 6.67 4.20 -0.21
C VAL A 184 5.50 3.53 -0.93
N ARG A 185 5.63 3.32 -2.23
CA ARG A 185 4.54 2.85 -3.09
C ARG A 185 4.91 1.62 -3.88
N TYR A 186 4.20 0.53 -3.67
CA TYR A 186 4.18 -0.62 -4.56
C TYR A 186 3.31 -0.31 -5.78
N ILE A 187 3.90 -0.34 -6.97
CA ILE A 187 3.24 0.08 -8.22
C ILE A 187 3.49 -0.93 -9.34
N GLU A 188 2.49 -1.13 -10.19
CA GLU A 188 2.72 -1.74 -11.51
C GLU A 188 3.60 -0.81 -12.34
N ASN A 189 4.41 -1.39 -13.22
CA ASN A 189 5.23 -0.66 -14.18
C ASN A 189 4.43 0.45 -14.90
N PRO A 190 4.73 1.75 -14.68
CA PRO A 190 3.93 2.82 -15.24
C PRO A 190 4.16 3.03 -16.75
N LEU A 191 5.22 2.44 -17.32
CA LEU A 191 5.61 2.64 -18.72
C LEU A 191 5.13 1.52 -19.65
N LYS A 192 4.94 0.30 -19.12
CA LYS A 192 4.54 -0.88 -19.88
C LYS A 192 3.67 -1.76 -18.99
N SER A 193 2.55 -2.27 -19.48
CA SER A 193 1.84 -3.35 -18.76
C SER A 193 2.51 -4.68 -19.08
N ASP A 194 3.68 -4.91 -18.49
CA ASP A 194 4.49 -6.13 -18.63
C ASP A 194 4.36 -7.07 -17.43
N GLY A 195 3.42 -6.78 -16.53
CA GLY A 195 3.17 -7.54 -15.31
C GLY A 195 4.27 -7.39 -14.25
N LYS A 196 5.19 -6.44 -14.41
CA LYS A 196 6.23 -6.16 -13.43
C LYS A 196 5.79 -5.12 -12.42
N TYR A 197 6.30 -5.27 -11.22
CA TYR A 197 6.03 -4.40 -10.10
C TYR A 197 7.31 -3.82 -9.52
N TYR A 198 7.16 -2.63 -8.95
CA TYR A 198 8.25 -1.83 -8.43
C TYR A 198 7.87 -1.18 -7.12
N TRP A 199 8.88 -0.93 -6.29
CA TRP A 199 8.77 0.04 -5.22
C TRP A 199 9.23 1.41 -5.71
N TYR A 200 8.33 2.38 -5.68
CA TYR A 200 8.66 3.80 -5.83
C TYR A 200 8.78 4.42 -4.45
N VAL A 201 10.00 4.83 -4.09
CA VAL A 201 10.30 5.49 -2.82
C VAL A 201 10.67 6.94 -3.09
N ALA A 202 9.86 7.87 -2.61
CA ALA A 202 10.09 9.31 -2.78
C ALA A 202 10.22 10.03 -1.44
N PHE A 203 11.06 11.05 -1.44
CA PHE A 203 11.38 11.93 -0.33
C PHE A 203 11.03 13.35 -0.75
N VAL A 204 10.14 14.00 -0.01
CA VAL A 204 9.76 15.40 -0.19
C VAL A 204 10.29 16.19 1.00
N PRO A 205 11.38 16.97 0.83
CA PRO A 205 11.99 17.69 1.95
C PRO A 205 11.11 18.82 2.48
N ALA A 206 10.98 18.93 3.80
CA ALA A 206 10.24 20.02 4.45
C ALA A 206 10.74 21.42 4.05
N ALA A 207 12.05 21.56 3.84
CA ALA A 207 12.67 22.82 3.45
C ALA A 207 12.40 23.21 1.99
N GLN A 208 12.00 22.26 1.14
CA GLN A 208 11.80 22.43 -0.31
C GLN A 208 10.68 21.49 -0.79
N PRO A 209 9.41 21.75 -0.44
CA PRO A 209 8.30 20.85 -0.69
C PRO A 209 7.99 20.66 -2.19
N ASP A 210 8.42 21.59 -3.06
CA ASP A 210 8.31 21.46 -4.52
C ASP A 210 9.36 20.50 -5.12
N THR A 211 10.34 20.05 -4.32
CA THR A 211 11.38 19.12 -4.74
C THR A 211 11.05 17.72 -4.28
N SER A 212 11.33 16.72 -5.12
CA SER A 212 11.38 15.34 -4.64
C SER A 212 12.58 14.59 -5.17
N VAL A 213 13.23 13.87 -4.26
CA VAL A 213 14.28 12.89 -4.53
C VAL A 213 13.63 11.52 -4.48
N ALA A 214 13.89 10.65 -5.44
CA ALA A 214 13.20 9.37 -5.51
C ALA A 214 14.04 8.25 -6.10
N ALA A 215 13.70 7.01 -5.76
CA ALA A 215 14.24 5.80 -6.35
C ALA A 215 13.08 4.90 -6.81
N LEU A 216 13.29 4.22 -7.94
CA LEU A 216 12.45 3.14 -8.41
C LEU A 216 13.24 1.83 -8.27
N LEU A 217 12.69 0.86 -7.53
CA LEU A 217 13.35 -0.40 -7.23
C LEU A 217 12.53 -1.55 -7.78
N ASP A 218 13.19 -2.52 -8.39
CA ASP A 218 12.59 -3.79 -8.80
C ASP A 218 12.08 -4.54 -7.55
N ALA A 219 10.79 -4.92 -7.53
CA ALA A 219 10.17 -5.50 -6.34
C ALA A 219 10.71 -6.89 -5.99
N SER A 220 11.17 -7.66 -6.97
CA SER A 220 11.68 -9.01 -6.75
C SER A 220 13.12 -9.03 -6.25
N THR A 221 13.94 -8.09 -6.70
CA THR A 221 15.39 -8.09 -6.43
C THR A 221 15.87 -6.95 -5.52
N GLY A 222 15.08 -5.89 -5.38
CA GLY A 222 15.50 -4.64 -4.74
C GLY A 222 16.53 -3.84 -5.54
N ALA A 223 16.81 -4.22 -6.79
CA ALA A 223 17.73 -3.48 -7.65
C ALA A 223 17.21 -2.07 -7.94
N VAL A 224 18.06 -1.06 -7.80
CA VAL A 224 17.71 0.33 -8.13
C VAL A 224 17.69 0.49 -9.65
N MET A 225 16.49 0.69 -10.21
CA MET A 225 16.24 0.78 -11.64
C MET A 225 16.36 2.20 -12.16
N ALA A 226 15.98 3.18 -11.34
CA ALA A 226 16.08 4.60 -11.66
C ALA A 226 16.18 5.44 -10.39
N THR A 227 16.75 6.64 -10.52
CA THR A 227 16.73 7.67 -9.46
C THR A 227 16.35 9.02 -10.05
N ARG A 228 15.69 9.83 -9.22
CA ARG A 228 15.45 11.27 -9.43
C ARG A 228 16.17 12.00 -8.31
N LYS A 229 17.04 12.94 -8.65
CA LYS A 229 17.91 13.66 -7.72
C LYS A 229 17.72 15.15 -7.90
#